data_AF-A0A1U7JGF0-F1
#
_entry.id   AF-A0A1U7JGF0-F1
#
_cell.length_a   1.000
_cell.length_b   1.000
_cell.length_c   1.000
_cell.angle_alpha   90.00
_cell.angle_beta   90.00
_cell.angle_gamma   90.00
#
_symmetry.space_group_name_H-M   'P 1'
#
loop_
_entity.id
_entity.type
_entity.pdbx_description
1 polymer ?
#
loop_
_entity_poly.entity_id
_entity_poly.type
_entity_poly.pdbx_seq_one_letter_code
_entity_poly.pdbx_strand_id
1 'polypeptide(L)'
;MQEEIFGPVLAARTFDCEDTAVSLANDTEYGNVASIYTQDNGRELRIAHTVDCGRVTVNDCWTSGIGRGKGLEALDAYTKTKSKSLRI
;
A
#
# COMPACT_ATOMS: atom_id res chain seq x y z
N MET A 1 -1.33 -14.95 10.90
CA MET A 1 -2.66 -14.43 10.53
C MET A 1 -2.62 -14.40 9.02
N GLN A 2 -3.18 -15.42 8.37
CA GLN A 2 -2.82 -15.74 6.97
C GLN A 2 -4.00 -15.65 6.02
N GLU A 3 -5.24 -15.73 6.51
CA GLU A 3 -6.45 -15.75 5.68
C GLU A 3 -7.33 -14.53 5.95
N GLU A 4 -7.96 -14.03 4.89
CA GLU A 4 -8.87 -12.89 4.93
C GLU A 4 -10.30 -13.34 5.29
N ILE A 5 -10.88 -12.74 6.34
CA ILE A 5 -12.21 -13.11 6.85
C ILE A 5 -13.34 -12.30 6.20
N PHE A 6 -13.05 -11.07 5.72
CA PHE A 6 -14.06 -10.10 5.21
C PHE A 6 -15.20 -9.76 6.19
N GLY A 7 -15.07 -10.11 7.48
CA GLY A 7 -16.00 -9.75 8.55
C GLY A 7 -15.42 -8.68 9.49
N PRO A 8 -16.20 -8.16 10.45
CA PRO A 8 -15.76 -7.16 11.41
C PRO A 8 -14.86 -7.77 12.51
N VAL A 9 -13.71 -8.33 12.10
CA VAL A 9 -12.74 -9.02 12.95
C VAL A 9 -11.37 -8.38 12.77
N LEU A 10 -10.73 -8.01 13.88
CA LEU A 10 -9.36 -7.51 13.90
C LEU A 10 -8.48 -8.49 14.69
N ALA A 11 -7.35 -8.86 14.11
CA ALA A 11 -6.36 -9.71 14.74
C ALA A 11 -5.13 -8.86 15.09
N ALA A 12 -4.66 -8.93 16.34
CA ALA A 12 -3.57 -8.08 16.85
C ALA A 12 -2.36 -8.92 17.28
N ARG A 13 -1.15 -8.44 16.97
CA ARG A 13 0.12 -9.00 17.44
C ARG A 13 1.00 -7.89 18.02
N THR A 14 1.77 -8.22 19.04
CA THR A 14 2.80 -7.35 19.59
C THR A 14 4.13 -7.58 18.86
N PHE A 15 4.99 -6.57 18.89
CA PHE A 15 6.36 -6.61 18.39
C PHE A 15 7.23 -5.71 19.26
N ASP A 16 8.52 -5.99 19.31
CA ASP A 16 9.46 -5.26 20.19
C ASP A 16 10.29 -4.21 19.43
N CYS A 17 10.49 -4.39 18.13
CA CYS A 17 11.27 -3.47 17.30
C CYS A 17 10.66 -3.24 15.91
N GLU A 18 11.13 -2.19 15.24
CA GLU A 18 10.70 -1.79 13.88
C GLU A 18 10.89 -2.91 12.86
N ASP A 19 12.07 -3.55 12.83
CA ASP A 19 12.37 -4.62 11.88
C ASP A 19 11.44 -5.83 12.03
N THR A 20 11.08 -6.15 13.28
CA THR A 20 10.11 -7.22 13.56
C THR A 20 8.71 -6.81 13.09
N ALA A 21 8.31 -5.55 13.31
CA ALA A 21 7.02 -5.05 12.85
C ALA A 21 6.89 -5.14 11.31
N VAL A 22 7.92 -4.72 10.59
CA VAL A 22 7.97 -4.78 9.11
C VAL A 22 7.95 -6.23 8.62
N SER A 23 8.75 -7.10 9.25
CA SER A 23 8.78 -8.52 8.90
C SER A 23 7.42 -9.18 9.09
N LEU A 24 6.73 -8.87 10.20
CA LEU A 24 5.38 -9.36 10.47
C LEU A 24 4.34 -8.79 9.51
N ALA A 25 4.49 -7.54 9.07
CA ALA A 25 3.59 -6.91 8.11
C ALA A 25 3.73 -7.49 6.70
N ASN A 26 4.94 -7.91 6.33
CA ASN A 26 5.25 -8.52 5.03
C ASN A 26 5.08 -10.05 5.03
N ASP A 27 4.86 -10.70 6.18
CA ASP A 27 4.64 -12.15 6.33
C ASP A 27 3.21 -12.56 5.96
N THR A 28 2.83 -12.25 4.72
CA THR A 28 1.51 -12.47 4.13
C THR A 28 1.65 -12.58 2.60
N GLU A 29 0.84 -13.44 1.98
CA GLU A 29 0.77 -13.55 0.52
C GLU A 29 0.01 -12.37 -0.13
N TYR A 30 -0.67 -11.56 0.68
CA TYR A 30 -1.38 -10.36 0.26
C TYR A 30 -0.56 -9.08 0.50
N GLY A 31 -0.77 -8.04 -0.31
CA GLY A 31 -0.05 -6.76 -0.21
C GLY A 31 -0.87 -5.56 -0.65
N ASN A 32 -2.08 -5.37 -0.09
CA ASN A 32 -3.02 -4.38 -0.62
C ASN A 32 -2.85 -2.98 0.01
N VAL A 33 -3.07 -2.84 1.32
CA VAL A 33 -2.91 -1.56 2.05
C VAL A 33 -2.25 -1.80 3.39
N ALA A 34 -1.35 -0.89 3.78
CA ALA A 34 -0.84 -0.78 5.14
C ALA A 34 -1.09 0.62 5.71
N SER A 35 -1.40 0.69 7.00
CA SER A 35 -1.56 1.96 7.73
C SER A 35 -0.59 2.01 8.90
N ILE A 36 0.25 3.03 8.93
CA ILE A 36 1.28 3.24 9.95
C ILE A 36 0.82 4.35 10.88
N TYR A 37 0.87 4.11 12.18
CA TYR A 37 0.56 5.10 13.20
C TYR A 37 1.81 5.37 14.04
N THR A 38 2.33 6.60 13.95
CA THR A 38 3.56 7.01 14.63
C THR A 38 3.61 8.53 14.77
N GLN A 39 4.34 9.00 15.79
CA GLN A 39 4.68 10.43 15.96
C GLN A 39 6.09 10.77 15.44
N ASP A 40 6.87 9.76 15.05
CA ASP A 40 8.22 9.92 14.51
C ASP A 40 8.17 9.98 12.98
N ASN A 41 8.47 11.17 12.44
CA ASN A 41 8.48 11.46 11.01
C ASN A 41 9.64 10.77 10.26
N GLY A 42 10.73 10.41 10.94
CA GLY A 42 11.78 9.60 10.33
C GLY A 42 11.33 8.15 10.17
N ARG A 43 10.63 7.65 11.18
CA ARG A 43 10.09 6.29 11.21
C ARG A 43 8.98 6.08 10.18
N GLU A 44 8.10 7.06 10.02
CA GLU A 44 6.99 6.95 9.07
C GLU A 44 7.50 6.66 7.64
N LEU A 45 8.52 7.39 7.18
CA LEU A 45 9.06 7.27 5.84
C LEU A 45 9.84 5.96 5.67
N ARG A 46 10.67 5.58 6.67
CA ARG A 46 11.43 4.33 6.61
C ARG A 46 10.52 3.11 6.50
N ILE A 47 9.51 3.03 7.35
CA ILE A 47 8.56 1.92 7.34
C ILE A 47 7.74 1.96 6.05
N ALA A 48 7.25 3.12 5.63
CA ALA A 48 6.45 3.26 4.41
C ALA A 48 7.20 2.81 3.14
N HIS A 49 8.53 2.94 3.11
CA HIS A 49 9.36 2.45 2.00
C HIS A 49 9.65 0.94 2.05
N THR A 50 9.50 0.30 3.21
CA THR A 50 9.94 -1.10 3.40
C THR A 50 8.78 -2.09 3.45
N VAL A 51 7.58 -1.62 3.80
CA VAL A 51 6.37 -2.46 3.76
C VAL A 51 5.99 -2.76 2.31
N ASP A 52 5.81 -4.03 1.99
CA ASP A 52 5.44 -4.49 0.66
C ASP A 52 3.92 -4.42 0.48
N CYS A 53 3.43 -3.28 -0.01
CA CYS A 53 2.03 -3.12 -0.35
C CYS A 53 1.78 -2.10 -1.46
N GLY A 54 0.61 -2.20 -2.10
CA GLY A 54 0.19 -1.28 -3.15
C GLY A 54 -0.02 0.14 -2.67
N ARG A 55 -0.31 0.33 -1.37
CA ARG A 55 -0.48 1.66 -0.78
C ARG A 55 -0.24 1.69 0.72
N VAL A 56 0.57 2.66 1.16
CA VAL A 56 0.78 2.99 2.57
C VAL A 56 0.05 4.28 2.93
N THR A 57 -0.57 4.33 4.10
CA THR A 57 -1.08 5.57 4.73
C THR A 57 -0.37 5.79 6.07
N VAL A 58 -0.17 7.06 6.44
CA VAL A 58 0.42 7.43 7.74
C VAL A 58 -0.58 8.26 8.52
N ASN A 59 -0.86 7.86 9.77
CA ASN A 59 -1.81 8.51 10.66
C ASN A 59 -3.22 8.69 10.06
N ASP A 60 -3.58 7.80 9.14
CA ASP A 60 -4.87 7.76 8.43
C ASP A 60 -5.18 6.31 8.02
N CYS A 61 -6.45 6.00 7.74
CA CYS A 61 -6.90 4.69 7.29
C CYS A 61 -7.64 4.79 5.96
N TRP A 62 -7.43 3.82 5.06
CA TRP A 62 -8.13 3.78 3.78
C TRP A 62 -8.32 2.35 3.27
N THR A 63 -9.25 2.19 2.33
CA THR A 63 -9.67 0.90 1.77
C THR A 63 -8.78 0.40 0.63
N SER A 64 -8.67 -0.91 0.54
CA SER A 64 -7.83 -1.64 -0.40
C SER A 64 -8.45 -1.76 -1.80
N GLY A 65 -7.67 -2.05 -2.85
CA GLY A 65 -8.16 -2.09 -4.24
C GLY A 65 -7.15 -2.63 -5.26
N ILE A 66 -7.61 -3.02 -6.45
CA ILE A 66 -6.78 -3.59 -7.52
C ILE A 66 -6.39 -2.50 -8.53
N GLY A 67 -5.11 -2.48 -8.93
CA GLY A 67 -4.57 -1.55 -9.92
C GLY A 67 -4.18 -0.18 -9.36
N ARG A 68 -3.66 0.70 -10.23
CA ARG A 68 -3.31 2.09 -9.88
C ARG A 68 -4.36 3.03 -10.46
N GLY A 69 -5.38 3.32 -9.66
CA GLY A 69 -6.55 4.10 -10.09
C GLY A 69 -6.45 5.61 -9.89
N LYS A 70 -5.30 6.13 -9.44
CA LYS A 70 -5.10 7.58 -9.17
C LYS A 70 -3.92 8.10 -9.98
N GLY A 71 -3.86 9.42 -10.17
CA GLY A 71 -2.72 10.07 -10.81
C GLY A 71 -2.64 9.83 -12.33
N LEU A 72 -1.42 9.84 -12.86
CA LEU A 72 -1.16 9.64 -14.29
C LEU A 72 -1.55 8.24 -14.73
N GLU A 73 -1.40 7.24 -13.85
CA GLU A 73 -1.77 5.85 -14.11
C GLU A 73 -3.28 5.70 -14.39
N ALA A 74 -4.11 6.57 -13.82
CA ALA A 74 -5.53 6.61 -14.16
C ALA A 74 -5.74 7.08 -15.61
N LEU A 75 -4.98 8.07 -16.08
CA LEU A 75 -5.07 8.51 -17.48
C LEU A 75 -4.68 7.36 -18.42
N ASP A 76 -3.62 6.63 -18.13
CA ASP A 76 -3.23 5.45 -18.91
C ASP A 76 -4.30 4.34 -18.88
N ALA A 77 -4.96 4.15 -17.74
CA ALA A 77 -6.01 3.14 -17.60
C ALA A 77 -7.32 3.51 -18.32
N TYR A 78 -7.69 4.80 -18.33
CA TYR A 78 -8.98 5.29 -18.86
C TYR A 78 -8.88 5.90 -20.27
N THR A 79 -7.66 6.09 -20.80
CA THR A 79 -7.45 6.66 -22.14
C THR A 79 -6.60 5.74 -23.03
N LYS A 80 -6.65 5.97 -24.34
CA LYS A 80 -5.87 5.20 -25.32
C LYS A 80 -4.93 6.12 -26.09
N THR A 81 -3.63 5.95 -25.88
CA THR A 81 -2.59 6.71 -26.59
C THR A 81 -2.65 6.45 -28.09
N LYS A 82 -2.69 7.53 -28.89
CA LYS A 82 -2.73 7.46 -30.35
C LYS A 82 -1.69 8.41 -30.94
N SER A 83 -0.66 7.85 -31.55
CA SER A 83 0.33 8.63 -32.30
C SER A 83 -0.15 8.90 -33.73
N LYS A 84 0.09 10.10 -34.23
CA LYS A 84 -0.18 10.54 -35.59
C LYS A 84 1.06 11.20 -36.15
N SER A 85 1.62 10.65 -37.22
CA SER A 85 2.72 11.24 -37.96
C SER A 85 2.19 11.82 -39.27
N LEU A 86 2.64 13.03 -39.60
CA LEU A 86 2.33 13.72 -40.85
C LEU A 86 3.64 14.12 -41.52
N ARG A 87 3.77 13.85 -42.81
CA ARG A 87 4.90 14.27 -43.63
C ARG A 87 4.48 15.53 -44.41
N ILE A 88 5.25 16.60 -44.24
CA ILE A 88 5.09 17.87 -44.98
C ILE A 88 6.01 17.82 -46.21
#